data_AF-A0A4Z1BRA4-F1
#
_entry.id   AF-A0A4Z1BRA4-F1
#
_cell.length_a   1.000
_cell.length_b   1.000
_cell.length_c   1.000
_cell.angle_alpha   90.00
_cell.angle_beta   90.00
_cell.angle_gamma   90.00
#
_symmetry.space_group_name_H-M   'P 1'
#
loop_
_entity.id
_entity.type
_entity.pdbx_description
1 polymer ?
#
loop_
_entity_poly.entity_id
_entity_poly.type
_entity_poly.pdbx_seq_one_letter_code
_entity_poly.pdbx_strand_id
1 'polypeptide(L)'
;MDFKKILTISIVVLLILVGVAIIIGSNKDRRVFFIESFDKPIENVINSRLDTDYSYEIVKVKGKTNDTILIIPCEGCQPLKLAGKINEKFMNKFGKGKSVMRFEPYKATEGNLKIIHKIR
;
A
#
# COMPACT_ATOMS: atom_id res chain seq x y z
N MET A 1 -9.25 47.00 -12.01
CA MET A 1 -8.59 45.73 -11.65
C MET A 1 -7.74 45.30 -12.84
N ASP A 2 -6.44 45.15 -12.64
CA ASP A 2 -5.45 45.10 -13.73
C ASP A 2 -5.52 43.74 -14.46
N PHE A 3 -5.91 43.73 -15.74
CA PHE A 3 -6.16 42.49 -16.51
C PHE A 3 -4.94 41.56 -16.53
N LYS A 4 -3.73 42.15 -16.55
CA LYS A 4 -2.47 41.40 -16.44
C LYS A 4 -2.35 40.65 -15.11
N LYS A 5 -2.75 41.25 -13.99
CA LYS A 5 -2.69 40.60 -12.67
C LYS A 5 -3.65 39.42 -12.59
N ILE A 6 -4.86 39.54 -13.14
CA ILE A 6 -5.86 38.46 -13.18
C ILE A 6 -5.34 37.28 -14.02
N LEU A 7 -4.73 37.57 -15.18
CA LEU A 7 -4.14 36.56 -16.04
C LEU A 7 -2.98 35.82 -15.35
N THR A 8 -2.07 36.56 -14.70
CA THR A 8 -0.95 35.96 -13.96
C THR A 8 -1.44 35.07 -12.81
N ILE A 9 -2.44 35.52 -12.03
CA ILE A 9 -3.02 34.72 -10.95
C ILE A 9 -3.65 33.43 -11.51
N SER A 10 -4.38 33.53 -12.62
CA SER A 10 -5.03 32.36 -13.25
C SER A 10 -4.01 31.32 -13.73
N ILE A 11 -2.90 31.76 -14.31
CA ILE A 11 -1.80 30.87 -14.75
C ILE A 11 -1.15 30.17 -13.54
N VAL A 12 -0.90 30.92 -12.45
CA VAL A 12 -0.30 30.35 -11.23
C VAL A 12 -1.23 29.30 -10.62
N VAL A 13 -2.54 29.58 -10.54
CA VAL A 13 -3.53 28.63 -10.03
C VAL A 13 -3.59 27.38 -10.89
N LEU A 14 -3.56 27.51 -12.23
CA LEU A 14 -3.54 26.37 -13.14
C LEU A 14 -2.30 25.47 -12.93
N LEU A 15 -1.12 26.06 -12.77
CA LEU A 15 0.12 25.31 -12.52
C LEU A 15 0.08 24.56 -11.18
N ILE A 16 -0.50 25.18 -10.13
CA ILE A 16 -0.70 24.50 -8.84
C ILE A 16 -1.63 23.30 -9.00
N LEU A 17 -2.75 23.47 -9.72
CA LEU A 17 -3.71 22.38 -9.96
C LEU A 17 -3.08 21.21 -10.74
N VAL A 18 -2.28 21.50 -11.78
CA VAL A 18 -1.56 20.48 -12.54
C VAL A 18 -0.55 19.75 -11.64
N GLY A 19 0.20 20.49 -10.80
CA GLY A 19 1.15 19.91 -9.86
C GLY A 19 0.49 18.94 -8.87
N VAL A 20 -0.67 19.32 -8.31
CA VAL A 20 -1.44 18.47 -7.39
C VAL A 20 -1.95 17.21 -8.10
N ALA A 21 -2.46 17.33 -9.32
CA ALA A 21 -2.97 16.20 -10.10
C ALA A 21 -1.89 15.14 -10.39
N ILE A 22 -0.67 15.57 -10.71
CA ILE A 22 0.47 14.66 -10.98
C ILE A 22 0.84 13.87 -9.71
N ILE A 23 0.87 14.53 -8.55
CA ILE A 23 1.21 13.88 -7.27
C ILE A 23 0.18 12.81 -6.91
N ILE A 24 -1.12 13.09 -7.09
CA ILE A 24 -2.20 12.14 -6.79
C ILE A 24 -2.18 10.95 -7.78
N GLY A 25 -1.82 11.17 -9.04
CA GLY A 25 -1.77 10.12 -10.06
C GLY A 25 -0.70 9.06 -9.82
N SER A 26 0.47 9.45 -9.35
CA SER A 26 1.66 8.58 -9.25
C SER A 26 1.61 7.52 -8.14
N ASN A 27 0.76 7.70 -7.12
CA ASN A 27 0.79 6.86 -5.91
C ASN A 27 -0.29 5.75 -5.87
N LYS A 28 -0.93 5.43 -7.01
CA LYS A 28 -2.08 4.52 -7.07
C LYS A 28 -1.71 3.05 -6.81
N ASP A 29 -0.51 2.62 -7.22
CA ASP A 29 -0.09 1.22 -7.16
C ASP A 29 0.74 0.89 -5.91
N ARG A 30 0.71 1.79 -4.92
CA ARG A 30 1.41 1.63 -3.65
C ARG A 30 0.51 2.06 -2.50
N ARG A 31 0.37 1.19 -1.52
CA ARG A 31 -0.29 1.45 -0.24
C ARG A 31 0.72 1.29 0.89
N VAL A 32 0.73 2.25 1.79
CA VAL A 32 1.52 2.22 3.03
C VAL A 32 0.54 2.45 4.16
N PHE A 33 0.55 1.57 5.15
CA PHE A 33 -0.33 1.68 6.31
C PHE A 33 0.33 1.06 7.53
N PHE A 34 -0.23 1.38 8.69
CA PHE A 34 0.29 1.00 9.99
C PHE A 34 -0.75 0.15 10.73
N ILE A 35 -0.29 -0.90 11.41
CA ILE A 35 -1.09 -1.74 12.28
C ILE A 35 -0.70 -1.42 13.71
N GLU A 36 -1.66 -0.81 14.42
CA GLU A 36 -1.55 -0.46 15.84
C GLU A 36 -2.60 -1.20 16.68
N SER A 37 -3.70 -1.66 16.08
CA SER A 37 -4.71 -2.53 16.70
C SER A 37 -4.62 -3.93 16.11
N PHE A 38 -4.66 -4.93 16.99
CA PHE A 38 -4.56 -6.36 16.69
C PHE A 38 -5.90 -7.07 16.96
N ASP A 39 -7.01 -6.33 17.00
CA ASP A 39 -8.32 -6.87 17.36
C ASP A 39 -9.02 -7.57 16.17
N LYS A 40 -8.62 -7.21 14.94
CA LYS A 40 -9.28 -7.69 13.72
C LYS A 40 -8.31 -7.87 12.56
N PRO A 41 -8.62 -8.79 11.63
CA PRO A 41 -7.86 -8.92 10.40
C PRO A 41 -8.03 -7.68 9.51
N ILE A 42 -7.03 -7.44 8.68
CA ILE A 42 -7.02 -6.33 7.71
C ILE A 42 -6.74 -6.92 6.33
N GLU A 43 -7.64 -6.66 5.40
CA GLU A 43 -7.45 -6.96 3.99
C GLU A 43 -7.14 -5.66 3.24
N ASN A 44 -6.09 -5.67 2.43
CA ASN A 44 -5.74 -4.56 1.56
C ASN A 44 -5.70 -5.01 0.10
N VAL A 45 -6.47 -4.32 -0.74
CA VAL A 45 -6.64 -4.64 -2.16
C VAL A 45 -6.12 -3.50 -3.02
N ILE A 46 -5.31 -3.85 -4.02
CA ILE A 46 -4.87 -2.92 -5.07
C ILE A 46 -5.35 -3.50 -6.40
N ASN A 47 -6.22 -2.77 -7.09
CA ASN A 47 -6.66 -3.16 -8.43
C ASN A 47 -5.53 -2.88 -9.42
N SER A 48 -5.05 -3.92 -10.09
CA SER A 48 -4.06 -3.76 -11.14
C SER A 48 -4.71 -3.16 -12.37
N ARG A 49 -4.12 -2.08 -12.87
CA ARG A 49 -4.44 -1.50 -14.18
C ARG A 49 -3.45 -1.94 -15.25
N LEU A 50 -2.55 -2.87 -14.91
CA LEU A 50 -1.52 -3.33 -15.82
C LEU A 50 -2.19 -4.17 -16.89
N ASP A 51 -2.07 -3.72 -18.13
CA ASP A 51 -2.55 -4.43 -19.33
C ASP A 51 -1.67 -5.68 -19.64
N THR A 52 -0.67 -5.94 -18.80
CA THR A 52 0.27 -7.04 -18.93
C THR A 52 -0.28 -8.32 -18.33
N ASP A 53 0.03 -9.46 -18.94
CA ASP A 53 -0.46 -10.77 -18.50
C ASP A 53 0.14 -11.22 -17.15
N TYR A 54 1.25 -10.61 -16.73
CA TYR A 54 1.87 -10.84 -15.44
C TYR A 54 2.37 -9.53 -14.82
N SER A 55 2.29 -9.46 -13.51
CA SER A 55 2.81 -8.37 -12.68
C SER A 55 3.34 -8.94 -11.37
N TYR A 56 4.09 -8.13 -10.62
CA TYR A 56 4.62 -8.54 -9.32
C TYR A 56 3.96 -7.73 -8.21
N GLU A 57 3.46 -8.43 -7.21
CA GLU A 57 3.07 -7.82 -5.96
C GLU A 57 4.23 -7.92 -4.97
N ILE A 58 4.45 -6.85 -4.22
CA ILE A 58 5.50 -6.75 -3.23
C ILE A 58 4.88 -6.29 -1.92
N VAL A 59 4.99 -7.15 -0.92
CA VAL A 59 4.54 -6.89 0.46
C VAL A 59 5.78 -6.78 1.34
N LYS A 60 5.96 -5.63 2.00
CA LYS A 60 7.00 -5.43 3.02
C LYS A 60 6.35 -5.24 4.37
N VAL A 61 6.80 -5.99 5.36
CA VAL A 61 6.33 -5.89 6.75
C VAL A 61 7.52 -5.52 7.61
N LYS A 62 7.41 -4.40 8.33
CA LYS A 62 8.46 -3.92 9.22
C LYS A 62 7.87 -3.52 10.56
N GLY A 63 8.48 -3.93 11.66
CA GLY A 63 8.02 -3.51 12.98
C GLY A 63 8.30 -4.53 14.05
N LYS A 64 7.46 -4.52 15.10
CA LYS A 64 7.53 -5.48 16.19
C LYS A 64 6.13 -5.93 16.62
N THR A 65 6.03 -7.17 17.05
CA THR A 65 4.83 -7.79 17.64
C THR A 65 5.22 -8.50 18.94
N ASN A 66 4.26 -8.68 19.86
CA ASN A 66 4.49 -9.45 21.08
C ASN A 66 4.44 -10.97 20.85
N ASP A 67 3.65 -11.43 19.88
CA ASP A 67 3.52 -12.84 19.52
C ASP A 67 3.36 -12.99 17.99
N THR A 68 2.82 -14.11 17.55
CA THR A 68 2.77 -14.58 16.18
C THR A 68 1.59 -13.95 15.45
N ILE A 69 1.87 -13.33 14.32
CA ILE A 69 0.90 -12.87 13.33
C ILE A 69 0.93 -13.74 12.09
N LEU A 70 -0.12 -13.65 11.28
CA LEU A 70 -0.15 -14.22 9.93
C LEU A 70 -0.17 -13.12 8.88
N ILE A 71 0.67 -13.28 7.86
CA ILE A 71 0.64 -12.46 6.65
C ILE A 71 0.36 -13.39 5.48
N ILE A 72 -0.72 -13.12 4.75
CA ILE A 72 -1.05 -13.78 3.50
C ILE A 72 -0.72 -12.78 2.40
N PRO A 73 0.44 -12.90 1.74
CA PRO A 73 0.95 -11.83 0.91
C PRO A 73 0.22 -11.69 -0.42
N CYS A 74 -0.38 -12.78 -0.93
CA CYS A 74 -1.13 -12.86 -2.19
C CYS A 74 -2.43 -13.67 -2.04
N GLU A 75 -3.37 -13.51 -2.99
CA GLU A 75 -4.55 -14.36 -3.08
C GLU A 75 -4.16 -15.82 -3.38
N GLY A 76 -4.51 -16.74 -2.47
CA GLY A 76 -4.17 -18.17 -2.58
C GLY A 76 -2.76 -18.55 -2.09
N CYS A 77 -1.94 -17.58 -1.66
CA CYS A 77 -0.65 -17.87 -1.03
C CYS A 77 -0.81 -18.55 0.33
N GLN A 78 0.17 -19.35 0.72
CA GLN A 78 0.24 -19.89 2.08
C GLN A 78 0.47 -18.75 3.10
N PRO A 79 -0.25 -18.76 4.25
CA PRO A 79 0.00 -17.81 5.32
C PRO A 79 1.41 -17.95 5.90
N LEU A 80 2.08 -16.82 6.09
CA LEU A 80 3.41 -16.74 6.70
C LEU A 80 3.29 -16.34 8.16
N LYS A 81 3.88 -17.15 9.04
CA LYS A 81 3.95 -16.88 10.48
C LYS A 81 5.16 -16.00 10.78
N LEU A 82 4.92 -14.84 11.36
CA LEU A 82 5.95 -13.88 11.77
C LEU A 82 5.77 -13.52 13.24
N ALA A 83 6.85 -13.31 13.99
CA ALA A 83 6.79 -12.95 15.40
C ALA A 83 7.98 -12.07 15.81
N GLY A 84 7.82 -11.30 16.89
CA GLY A 84 8.89 -10.47 17.43
C GLY A 84 9.25 -9.30 16.51
N LYS A 85 10.55 -9.04 16.29
CA LYS A 85 11.04 -7.99 15.40
C LYS A 85 11.02 -8.47 13.95
N ILE A 86 10.26 -7.80 13.10
CA ILE A 86 9.97 -8.21 11.73
C ILE A 86 10.57 -7.19 10.75
N ASN A 87 11.24 -7.68 9.71
CA ASN A 87 11.73 -6.87 8.58
C ASN A 87 11.74 -7.71 7.30
N GLU A 88 10.55 -8.19 6.92
CA GLU A 88 10.38 -9.13 5.83
C GLU A 88 9.90 -8.46 4.54
N LYS A 89 10.27 -9.06 3.41
CA LYS A 89 9.82 -8.64 2.07
C LYS A 89 9.44 -9.88 1.28
N PHE A 90 8.20 -9.91 0.82
CA PHE A 90 7.65 -10.93 -0.06
C PHE A 90 7.45 -10.36 -1.45
N MET A 91 7.67 -11.18 -2.46
CA MET A 91 7.43 -10.84 -3.86
C MET A 91 6.76 -12.03 -4.52
N ASN A 92 5.51 -11.87 -4.91
CA ASN A 92 4.75 -12.91 -5.58
C ASN A 92 4.35 -12.45 -6.98
N LYS A 93 4.26 -13.42 -7.89
CA LYS A 93 3.65 -13.17 -9.19
C LYS A 93 2.14 -13.15 -8.98
N PHE A 94 1.48 -12.15 -9.55
CA PHE A 94 0.02 -12.12 -9.64
C PHE A 94 -0.38 -11.81 -11.08
N GLY A 95 -1.53 -12.35 -11.49
CA GLY A 95 -2.07 -12.18 -12.85
C GLY A 95 -2.90 -10.89 -12.99
N LYS A 96 -3.69 -10.82 -14.06
CA LYS A 96 -4.68 -9.75 -14.26
C LYS A 96 -5.72 -9.75 -13.13
N GLY A 97 -6.17 -8.55 -12.72
CA GLY A 97 -7.21 -8.37 -11.72
C GLY A 97 -6.73 -7.57 -10.50
N LYS A 98 -6.82 -8.16 -9.31
CA LYS A 98 -6.52 -7.50 -8.04
C LYS A 98 -5.37 -8.19 -7.30
N SER A 99 -4.50 -7.38 -6.70
CA SER A 99 -3.50 -7.82 -5.72
C SER A 99 -4.14 -7.72 -4.34
N VAL A 100 -4.15 -8.82 -3.60
CA VAL A 100 -4.78 -8.91 -2.28
C VAL A 100 -3.75 -9.38 -1.27
N MET A 101 -3.59 -8.60 -0.20
CA MET A 101 -2.80 -9.00 0.95
C MET A 101 -3.65 -8.93 2.21
N ARG A 102 -3.48 -9.92 3.10
CA ARG A 102 -4.16 -9.97 4.40
C ARG A 102 -3.18 -10.04 5.54
N PHE A 103 -3.51 -9.29 6.57
CA PHE A 103 -2.92 -9.38 7.90
C PHE A 103 -3.94 -10.01 8.84
N GLU A 104 -3.50 -10.99 9.64
CA GLU A 104 -4.29 -11.52 10.74
C GLU A 104 -3.48 -11.46 12.04
N PRO A 105 -4.08 -10.95 13.14
CA PRO A 105 -3.39 -10.85 14.42
C PRO A 105 -3.04 -12.21 15.02
N TYR A 106 -3.80 -13.26 14.71
CA TYR A 106 -3.61 -14.65 15.15
C TYR A 106 -3.43 -14.78 16.68
N LYS A 107 -2.19 -14.75 17.19
CA LYS A 107 -1.89 -14.78 18.64
C LYS A 107 -1.41 -13.45 19.20
N ALA A 108 -0.95 -12.54 18.33
CA ALA A 108 -0.48 -11.24 18.77
C ALA A 108 -1.65 -10.35 19.19
N THR A 109 -1.44 -9.61 20.27
CA THR A 109 -2.41 -8.66 20.84
C THR A 109 -1.89 -7.22 20.82
N GLU A 110 -0.59 -7.04 20.62
CA GLU A 110 0.05 -5.72 20.60
C GLU A 110 1.25 -5.71 19.66
N GLY A 111 1.60 -4.51 19.21
CA GLY A 111 2.72 -4.29 18.33
C GLY A 111 2.62 -2.98 17.57
N ASN A 112 3.60 -2.75 16.71
CA ASN A 112 3.58 -1.67 15.75
C ASN A 112 4.19 -2.19 14.47
N LEU A 113 3.37 -2.31 13.43
CA LEU A 113 3.80 -2.79 12.11
C LEU A 113 3.53 -1.73 11.06
N LYS A 114 4.52 -1.51 10.20
CA LYS A 114 4.39 -0.81 8.94
C LYS A 114 4.32 -1.82 7.82
N ILE A 115 3.21 -1.81 7.09
CA ILE A 115 3.03 -2.66 5.91
C ILE A 115 3.04 -1.80 4.65
N ILE A 116 3.84 -2.22 3.66
CA ILE A 116 3.90 -1.62 2.33
C ILE A 116 3.44 -2.68 1.34
N HIS A 117 2.31 -2.44 0.69
CA HIS A 117 1.80 -3.26 -0.39
C HIS A 117 1.93 -2.48 -1.70
N LYS A 118 2.62 -3.04 -2.69
CA LYS A 118 2.76 -2.39 -4.00
C LYS A 118 2.72 -3.38 -5.14
N ILE A 119 2.26 -2.92 -6.29
CA ILE A 119 2.30 -3.63 -7.56
C ILE A 119 3.44 -3.06 -8.42
N ARG A 120 4.10 -3.89 -9.22
CA ARG A 120 5.12 -3.50 -10.19
C ARG A 120 5.03 -4.30 -11.48
#